data_AF-A0A1H3B6U6-F1
#
_entry.id   AF-A0A1H3B6U6-F1
#
_cell.length_a   1.000
_cell.length_b   1.000
_cell.length_c   1.000
_cell.angle_alpha   90.00
_cell.angle_beta   90.00
_cell.angle_gamma   90.00
#
_symmetry.space_group_name_H-M   'P 1'
#
loop_
_entity.id
_entity.type
_entity.pdbx_description
1 polymer ?
#
loop_
_entity_poly.entity_id
_entity_poly.type
_entity_poly.pdbx_seq_one_letter_code
_entity_poly.pdbx_strand_id
1 'polypeptide(L)'
;MSPLYRLYRYEHGDGTAKEWAYADLGNGTAQIRWGPAGRLRQTQSKPLPIALERAREKRLKGYVAIGRADIDATGAVALLSRDGPDQRVTPAGSATPTPAPKPARDIAALLGADDDGFYF
;
A
#
# COMPACT_ATOMS: atom_id res chain seq x y z
N MET A 1 -12.55 -18.88 10.29
CA MET A 1 -11.34 -18.51 9.53
C MET A 1 -11.21 -17.00 9.58
N SER A 2 -10.03 -16.49 9.90
CA SER A 2 -9.76 -15.06 9.78
C SER A 2 -9.76 -14.66 8.29
N PRO A 3 -10.28 -13.47 7.94
CA PRO A 3 -10.33 -13.04 6.55
C PRO A 3 -8.92 -12.77 6.02
N LEU A 4 -8.67 -13.13 4.76
CA LEU A 4 -7.38 -12.97 4.11
C LEU A 4 -7.27 -11.58 3.46
N TYR A 5 -6.39 -10.74 3.98
CA TYR A 5 -6.27 -9.36 3.53
C TYR A 5 -5.27 -9.20 2.39
N ARG A 6 -5.60 -8.32 1.44
CA ARG A 6 -4.63 -7.73 0.51
C ARG A 6 -4.06 -6.48 1.16
N LEU A 7 -2.77 -6.51 1.47
CA LEU A 7 -2.04 -5.48 2.20
C LEU A 7 -1.33 -4.53 1.23
N TYR A 8 -1.46 -3.24 1.50
CA TYR A 8 -0.81 -2.16 0.78
C TYR A 8 -0.07 -1.26 1.76
N ARG A 9 1.09 -0.75 1.37
CA ARG A 9 1.91 0.14 2.19
C ARG A 9 2.26 1.41 1.44
N TYR A 10 2.20 2.52 2.16
CA TYR A 10 2.74 3.81 1.76
C TYR A 10 3.88 4.16 2.70
N GLU A 11 5.06 4.41 2.14
CA GLU A 11 6.25 4.82 2.88
C GLU A 11 6.32 6.35 2.87
N HIS A 12 6.51 6.94 4.04
CA HIS A 12 6.72 8.37 4.20
C HIS A 12 8.23 8.69 4.13
N GLY A 13 8.56 9.94 3.77
CA GLY A 13 9.95 10.38 3.65
C GLY A 13 10.75 10.35 4.96
N ASP A 14 10.06 10.38 6.10
CA ASP A 14 10.61 10.26 7.46
C ASP A 14 10.88 8.81 7.90
N GLY A 15 10.66 7.83 7.01
CA GLY A 15 10.90 6.41 7.28
C GLY A 15 9.77 5.71 8.04
N THR A 16 8.71 6.42 8.43
CA THR A 16 7.47 5.78 8.88
C THR A 16 6.66 5.25 7.69
N ALA A 17 5.72 4.34 7.95
CA ALA A 17 4.87 3.79 6.91
C ALA A 17 3.43 3.62 7.41
N LYS A 18 2.49 3.89 6.51
CA LYS A 18 1.06 3.64 6.70
C LYS A 18 0.64 2.44 5.88
N GLU A 19 -0.16 1.58 6.49
CA GLU A 19 -0.73 0.41 5.82
C GLU A 19 -2.24 0.52 5.70
N TRP A 20 -2.73 -0.03 4.60
CA TRP A 20 -4.13 -0.14 4.28
C TRP A 20 -4.37 -1.53 3.69
N ALA A 21 -5.42 -2.19 4.14
CA ALA A 21 -5.73 -3.53 3.71
C ALA A 21 -7.23 -3.73 3.55
N TYR A 22 -7.62 -4.64 2.66
CA TYR A 22 -9.00 -5.11 2.58
C TYR A 22 -9.06 -6.62 2.40
N ALA A 23 -10.14 -7.22 2.88
CA ALA A 23 -10.46 -8.63 2.68
C ALA A 23 -11.92 -8.77 2.23
N ASP A 24 -12.15 -9.63 1.23
CA ASP A 24 -13.50 -10.05 0.85
C ASP A 24 -14.05 -11.02 1.91
N LEU A 25 -15.27 -10.75 2.40
CA LEU A 25 -15.94 -11.58 3.39
C LEU A 25 -16.83 -12.67 2.75
N GLY A 26 -16.94 -12.71 1.43
CA GLY A 26 -17.71 -13.71 0.67
C GLY A 26 -19.22 -13.45 0.62
N ASN A 27 -19.69 -12.36 1.22
CA ASN A 27 -21.11 -11.96 1.27
C ASN A 27 -21.38 -10.66 0.48
N GLY A 28 -20.49 -10.30 -0.45
CA GLY A 28 -20.55 -9.04 -1.20
C GLY A 28 -20.06 -7.81 -0.41
N THR A 29 -19.62 -7.99 0.83
CA THR A 29 -18.95 -6.95 1.62
C THR A 29 -17.47 -7.27 1.80
N ALA A 30 -16.69 -6.22 2.03
CA ALA A 30 -15.30 -6.30 2.38
C ALA A 30 -15.06 -5.63 3.73
N GLN A 31 -14.13 -6.19 4.50
CA GLN A 31 -13.58 -5.51 5.65
C GLN A 31 -12.32 -4.76 5.22
N ILE A 32 -12.26 -3.49 5.57
CA ILE A 32 -11.12 -2.60 5.33
C ILE A 32 -10.45 -2.30 6.66
N ARG A 33 -9.13 -2.37 6.73
CA ARG A 33 -8.35 -2.00 7.92
C ARG A 33 -7.19 -1.09 7.57
N TRP A 34 -6.83 -0.18 8.48
CA TRP A 34 -5.70 0.73 8.26
C TRP A 34 -5.05 1.19 9.56
N GLY A 35 -3.82 1.68 9.45
CA GLY A 35 -3.01 2.12 10.58
C GLY A 35 -1.53 2.26 10.24
N PRO A 36 -0.68 2.48 11.24
CA PRO A 36 0.77 2.37 11.04
C PRO A 36 1.17 0.95 10.61
N ALA A 37 2.29 0.84 9.92
CA ALA A 37 2.78 -0.44 9.42
C ALA A 37 2.93 -1.48 10.54
N GLY A 38 2.40 -2.68 10.31
CA GLY A 38 2.37 -3.78 11.27
C GLY A 38 1.23 -3.70 12.31
N ARG A 39 0.45 -2.59 12.37
CA ARG A 39 -0.61 -2.41 13.37
C ARG A 39 -1.86 -1.70 12.85
N LEU A 40 -2.71 -2.44 12.14
CA LEU A 40 -3.95 -1.94 11.49
C LEU A 40 -5.15 -2.00 12.44
N ARG A 41 -5.21 -1.09 13.43
CA ARG A 41 -6.28 -1.09 14.44
C ARG A 41 -7.61 -0.57 13.92
N GLN A 42 -7.59 0.37 12.97
CA GLN A 42 -8.82 0.97 12.46
C GLN A 42 -9.48 0.02 11.47
N THR A 43 -10.81 -0.08 11.52
CA THR A 43 -11.59 -1.03 10.71
C THR A 43 -12.88 -0.41 10.22
N GLN A 44 -13.32 -0.79 9.02
CA GLN A 44 -14.59 -0.39 8.43
C GLN A 44 -15.09 -1.47 7.47
N SER A 45 -16.39 -1.76 7.51
CA SER A 45 -17.04 -2.62 6.50
C SER A 45 -17.64 -1.77 5.38
N LYS A 46 -17.45 -2.21 4.13
CA LYS A 46 -18.03 -1.57 2.92
C LYS A 46 -18.46 -2.64 1.91
N PRO A 47 -19.30 -2.30 0.92
CA PRO A 47 -19.50 -3.19 -0.22
C PRO A 47 -18.16 -3.50 -0.91
N LEU A 48 -17.98 -4.75 -1.36
CA LEU A 48 -16.75 -5.19 -2.01
C LEU A 48 -16.35 -4.31 -3.20
N PRO A 49 -17.27 -3.86 -4.09
CA PRO A 49 -16.90 -2.97 -5.20
C PRO A 49 -16.24 -1.66 -4.74
N ILE A 50 -16.69 -1.09 -3.62
CA ILE A 50 -16.12 0.14 -3.04
C ILE A 50 -14.72 -0.11 -2.48
N ALA A 51 -14.48 -1.27 -1.86
CA ALA A 51 -13.14 -1.63 -1.39
C ALA A 51 -12.16 -1.82 -2.57
N LEU A 52 -12.61 -2.41 -3.68
CA LEU A 52 -11.82 -2.58 -4.90
C LEU A 52 -11.49 -1.23 -5.55
N GLU A 53 -12.45 -0.31 -5.62
CA GLU A 53 -12.23 1.05 -6.11
C GLU A 53 -11.20 1.78 -5.24
N ARG A 54 -11.37 1.77 -3.92
CA ARG A 54 -10.40 2.37 -2.99
C ARG A 54 -9.01 1.77 -3.13
N ALA A 55 -8.89 0.46 -3.36
CA ALA A 55 -7.59 -0.15 -3.60
C ALA A 55 -6.91 0.42 -4.86
N ARG A 56 -7.66 0.72 -5.91
CA ARG A 56 -7.13 1.39 -7.12
C ARG A 56 -6.70 2.82 -6.80
N GLU A 57 -7.53 3.59 -6.10
CA GLU A 57 -7.19 4.95 -5.67
C GLU A 57 -5.93 4.99 -4.78
N LYS A 58 -5.78 4.03 -3.88
CA LYS A 58 -4.59 3.92 -3.01
C LYS A 58 -3.32 3.69 -3.83
N ARG A 59 -3.39 2.81 -4.84
CA ARG A 59 -2.26 2.59 -5.76
C ARG A 59 -1.88 3.87 -6.51
N LEU A 60 -2.87 4.64 -6.98
CA LEU A 60 -2.62 5.94 -7.61
C LEU A 60 -1.99 6.96 -6.67
N LYS A 61 -2.29 6.88 -5.37
CA LYS A 61 -1.65 7.69 -4.31
C LYS A 61 -0.26 7.19 -3.90
N GLY A 62 0.29 6.18 -4.58
CA GLY A 62 1.63 5.64 -4.30
C GLY A 62 1.67 4.51 -3.27
N TYR A 63 0.54 3.94 -2.87
CA TYR A 63 0.57 2.72 -2.06
C TYR A 63 1.02 1.54 -2.93
N VAL A 64 2.01 0.79 -2.43
CA VAL A 64 2.54 -0.42 -3.07
C VAL A 64 1.83 -1.65 -2.49
N ALA A 65 1.48 -2.60 -3.35
CA ALA A 65 0.95 -3.89 -2.91
C ALA A 65 2.08 -4.71 -2.25
N ILE A 66 1.89 -5.10 -0.99
CA ILE A 66 2.88 -5.89 -0.24
C ILE A 66 2.59 -7.38 -0.35
N GLY A 67 1.31 -7.76 -0.39
CA GLY A 67 0.90 -9.14 -0.52
C GLY A 67 -0.33 -9.50 0.29
N ARG A 68 -0.40 -10.77 0.70
CA ARG A 68 -1.51 -11.33 1.48
C ARG A 68 -1.13 -11.45 2.94
N ALA A 69 -2.01 -11.01 3.83
CA ALA A 69 -1.77 -11.02 5.27
C ALA A 69 -2.99 -11.48 6.05
N ASP A 70 -2.74 -12.09 7.20
CA ASP A 70 -3.71 -12.21 8.29
C ASP A 70 -3.62 -10.96 9.18
N ILE A 71 -4.75 -10.51 9.71
CA ILE A 71 -4.78 -9.41 10.67
C ILE A 71 -5.66 -9.82 11.85
N ASP A 72 -5.05 -9.95 13.02
CA ASP A 72 -5.74 -10.38 14.23
C ASP A 72 -6.68 -9.31 14.80
N ALA A 73 -7.47 -9.65 15.82
CA ALA A 73 -8.40 -8.72 16.47
C ALA A 73 -7.71 -7.45 17.01
N THR A 74 -6.43 -7.52 17.37
CA THR A 74 -5.63 -6.40 17.90
C THR A 74 -5.02 -5.51 16.81
N GLY A 75 -5.15 -5.93 15.54
CA GLY A 75 -4.60 -5.28 14.37
C GLY A 75 -3.16 -5.67 14.05
N ALA A 76 -2.58 -6.68 14.72
CA ALA A 76 -1.26 -7.16 14.37
C ALA A 76 -1.31 -7.85 12.99
N VAL A 77 -0.34 -7.53 12.13
CA VAL A 77 -0.29 -8.04 10.76
C VAL A 77 0.70 -9.20 10.67
N ALA A 78 0.23 -10.34 10.19
CA ALA A 78 1.07 -11.49 9.84
C ALA A 78 1.07 -11.66 8.31
N LEU A 79 2.19 -11.31 7.67
CA LEU A 79 2.33 -11.45 6.21
C LEU A 79 2.46 -12.93 5.83
N LEU A 80 1.52 -13.43 5.04
CA LEU A 80 1.43 -14.84 4.64
C LEU A 80 2.09 -15.10 3.29
N SER A 81 2.05 -14.12 2.38
CA SER A 81 2.70 -14.20 1.07
C SER A 81 3.00 -12.80 0.59
N ARG A 82 4.17 -12.59 -0.04
CA ARG A 82 4.47 -11.32 -0.69
C ARG A 82 3.91 -11.32 -2.10
N ASP A 83 3.35 -10.20 -2.51
CA ASP A 83 3.26 -9.90 -3.94
C ASP A 83 4.71 -9.65 -4.38
N GLY A 84 5.22 -10.49 -5.28
CA GLY A 84 6.56 -10.24 -5.85
C GLY A 84 6.57 -8.88 -6.55
N PRO A 85 7.75 -8.27 -6.79
CA PRO A 85 7.80 -7.15 -7.71
C PRO A 85 7.15 -7.60 -9.01
N ASP A 86 6.15 -6.85 -9.48
CA ASP A 86 5.53 -7.02 -10.79
C ASP A 86 6.66 -7.23 -11.81
N GLN A 87 6.88 -8.48 -12.25
CA GLN A 87 7.93 -8.82 -13.23
C GLN A 87 7.52 -8.35 -14.64
N ARG A 88 6.93 -7.17 -14.80
CA ARG A 88 6.89 -6.48 -16.10
C ARG A 88 8.11 -5.60 -16.27
N VAL A 89 9.30 -6.20 -16.13
CA VAL A 89 10.52 -5.76 -16.82
C VAL A 89 11.56 -6.86 -16.63
N THR A 90 11.55 -7.84 -17.52
CA THR A 90 12.77 -8.59 -17.84
C THR A 90 13.40 -7.88 -19.04
N PRO A 91 14.43 -7.03 -18.87
CA PRO A 91 15.29 -6.69 -19.99
C PRO A 91 16.14 -7.94 -20.27
N ALA A 92 15.84 -8.65 -21.35
CA ALA A 92 16.77 -9.60 -21.91
C ALA A 92 17.99 -8.83 -22.42
N GLY A 93 19.18 -9.15 -21.92
CA GLY A 93 20.43 -8.70 -22.53
C GLY A 93 21.53 -8.40 -21.51
N SER A 94 22.37 -9.38 -21.25
CA SER A 94 23.68 -9.20 -20.64
C SER A 94 24.59 -8.38 -21.57
N ALA A 95 25.13 -7.26 -21.09
CA ALA A 95 26.47 -6.75 -21.45
C ALA A 95 26.77 -5.48 -20.62
N THR A 96 27.80 -5.51 -19.79
CA THR A 96 28.50 -4.29 -19.32
C THR A 96 29.07 -3.52 -20.52
N PRO A 97 29.04 -2.17 -20.52
CA PRO A 97 30.11 -1.40 -19.86
C PRO A 97 29.67 -0.08 -19.17
N THR A 98 30.43 0.35 -18.16
CA THR A 98 30.45 1.70 -17.52
C THR A 98 30.86 2.77 -18.57
N PRO A 99 30.47 4.09 -18.56
CA PRO A 99 30.46 5.01 -17.40
C PRO A 99 29.45 6.20 -17.34
N ALA A 100 29.49 6.89 -16.19
CA ALA A 100 29.27 8.33 -15.89
C ALA A 100 27.93 8.80 -15.24
N PRO A 101 27.99 9.73 -14.26
CA PRO A 101 26.88 10.13 -13.38
C PRO A 101 26.15 11.38 -13.88
N LYS A 102 24.86 11.55 -13.53
CA LYS A 102 24.09 12.81 -13.69
C LYS A 102 22.71 12.74 -13.02
N PRO A 103 22.11 13.89 -12.67
CA PRO A 103 22.34 14.68 -11.47
C PRO A 103 21.18 14.53 -10.45
N ALA A 104 21.44 14.90 -9.20
CA ALA A 104 20.43 14.98 -8.15
C ALA A 104 19.34 15.99 -8.54
N ARG A 105 18.07 15.55 -8.53
CA ARG A 105 16.93 16.45 -8.59
C ARG A 105 16.68 17.00 -7.18
N ASP A 106 16.99 18.27 -7.03
CA ASP A 106 16.66 19.07 -5.85
C ASP A 106 15.14 19.25 -5.78
N ILE A 107 14.50 18.66 -4.76
CA ILE A 107 13.03 18.69 -4.57
C ILE A 107 12.61 19.88 -3.67
N ALA A 108 13.55 20.76 -3.30
CA ALA A 108 13.35 21.80 -2.29
C ALA A 108 12.54 23.03 -2.75
N ALA A 109 11.74 22.94 -3.82
CA ALA A 109 11.02 24.11 -4.37
C ALA A 109 9.51 23.91 -4.65
N LEU A 110 8.88 22.85 -4.15
CA LEU A 110 7.45 22.57 -4.40
C LEU A 110 6.62 22.38 -3.10
N LEU A 111 7.08 22.99 -2.01
CA LEU A 111 6.34 23.13 -0.76
C LEU A 111 5.57 24.47 -0.75
N GLY A 112 4.38 24.47 -1.33
CA GLY A 112 3.25 25.26 -0.82
C GLY A 112 2.31 24.25 -0.18
N ALA A 113 2.14 24.26 1.15
CA ALA A 113 1.04 24.96 1.82
C ALA A 113 -0.31 24.64 1.14
N ASP A 114 -1.35 24.14 1.75
CA ASP A 114 -1.78 23.82 3.11
C ASP A 114 -3.22 23.29 2.89
N ASP A 115 -3.85 22.67 3.90
CA ASP A 115 -5.31 22.41 3.94
C ASP A 115 -5.86 21.38 2.90
N ASP A 116 -6.82 20.52 3.18
CA ASP A 116 -7.95 20.60 4.10
C ASP A 116 -8.22 19.23 4.73
N GLY A 117 -8.57 19.25 6.01
CA GLY A 117 -9.24 18.15 6.66
C GLY A 117 -10.62 17.90 6.06
N PHE A 118 -11.08 16.65 6.05
CA PHE A 118 -12.50 16.38 5.86
C PHE A 118 -13.00 15.33 6.85
N TYR A 119 -13.78 15.84 7.78
CA TYR A 119 -14.81 15.15 8.54
C TYR A 119 -15.93 14.66 7.60
N PHE A 120 -16.75 13.76 8.13
CA PHE A 120 -17.84 12.99 7.52
C PHE A 120 -18.76 13.70 6.50
#